data_AF-A0A3N4NED6-F1
#
_entry.id   AF-A0A3N4NED6-F1
#
_cell.length_a   1.000
_cell.length_b   1.000
_cell.length_c   1.000
_cell.angle_alpha   90.00
_cell.angle_beta   90.00
_cell.angle_gamma   90.00
#
_symmetry.space_group_name_H-M   'P 1'
#
loop_
_entity.id
_entity.type
_entity.pdbx_description
1 polymer ?
#
loop_
_entity_poly.entity_id
_entity_poly.type
_entity_poly.pdbx_seq_one_letter_code
_entity_poly.pdbx_strand_id
1 'polypeptide(L)'
;MYIINIDINHYALELRRIAASYQTGDTLTDVKKKVDALMDALKAALASDTHLQVQKWSELAEALNNSMRNTADPDWTTVMAYARSKVNRSKQNALFKRRRFKA
;
A
#
# COMPACT_ATOMS: atom_id res chain seq x y z
N MET A 1 2.51 10.28 -24.72
CA MET A 1 2.22 10.28 -23.27
C MET A 1 2.08 8.81 -22.86
N TYR A 2 3.12 8.22 -22.25
CA TYR A 2 3.05 6.83 -21.82
C TYR A 2 2.15 6.76 -20.58
N ILE A 3 0.95 6.19 -20.73
CA ILE A 3 0.08 5.88 -19.59
C ILE A 3 0.77 4.73 -18.86
N ILE A 4 1.48 5.04 -17.78
CA ILE A 4 1.98 4.01 -16.87
C ILE A 4 0.74 3.40 -16.21
N ASN A 5 0.31 2.25 -16.71
CA ASN A 5 -0.85 1.56 -16.16
C ASN A 5 -0.42 0.85 -14.88
N ILE A 6 -0.50 1.57 -13.75
CA ILE A 6 -0.17 1.03 -12.44
C ILE A 6 -1.31 0.12 -11.99
N ASP A 7 -1.04 -1.19 -12.01
CA ASP A 7 -1.97 -2.23 -11.57
C ASP A 7 -1.96 -2.35 -10.04
N ILE A 8 -2.93 -1.71 -9.40
CA ILE A 8 -3.10 -1.75 -7.94
C ILE A 8 -3.47 -3.14 -7.42
N ASN A 9 -4.10 -3.98 -8.24
CA ASN A 9 -4.44 -5.34 -7.83
C ASN A 9 -3.19 -6.20 -7.66
N HIS A 10 -2.16 -5.98 -8.49
CA HIS A 10 -0.86 -6.60 -8.30
C HIS A 10 -0.25 -6.25 -6.94
N TYR A 11 -0.20 -4.95 -6.58
CA TYR A 11 0.32 -4.52 -5.27
C TYR A 11 -0.51 -5.05 -4.09
N ALA A 12 -1.83 -5.10 -4.22
CA ALA A 12 -2.70 -5.69 -3.21
C ALA A 12 -2.46 -7.20 -3.06
N LEU A 13 -2.23 -7.91 -4.16
CA LEU A 13 -1.89 -9.35 -4.13
C LEU A 13 -0.52 -9.60 -3.49
N GLU A 14 0.49 -8.79 -3.79
CA GLU A 14 1.81 -8.90 -3.18
C GLU A 14 1.75 -8.65 -1.66
N LEU A 15 0.97 -7.67 -1.20
CA LEU A 15 0.74 -7.46 0.24
C LEU A 15 0.09 -8.69 0.91
N ARG A 16 -0.83 -9.36 0.21
CA ARG A 16 -1.44 -10.62 0.66
C ARG A 16 -0.41 -11.75 0.75
N ARG A 17 0.49 -11.85 -0.23
CA ARG A 17 1.59 -12.84 -0.20
C ARG A 17 2.55 -12.59 0.96
N ILE A 18 2.90 -11.33 1.20
CA ILE A 18 3.75 -10.94 2.33
C ILE A 18 3.08 -11.25 3.68
N ALA A 19 1.76 -11.02 3.79
CA ALA A 19 1.03 -11.39 5.00
C ALA A 19 0.97 -12.91 5.20
N ALA A 20 0.80 -13.70 4.13
CA ALA A 20 0.87 -15.16 4.20
C ALA A 20 2.27 -15.65 4.61
N SER A 21 3.34 -14.98 4.18
CA SER A 21 4.71 -15.39 4.55
C SER A 21 4.99 -15.24 6.04
N TYR A 22 4.36 -14.26 6.70
CA TYR A 22 4.39 -14.12 8.16
C TYR A 22 3.77 -15.34 8.86
N GLN A 23 2.64 -15.85 8.34
CA GLN A 23 1.97 -17.04 8.88
C GLN A 23 2.81 -18.31 8.72
N THR A 24 3.69 -18.36 7.72
CA THR A 24 4.55 -19.52 7.44
C THR A 24 5.91 -19.46 8.16
N GLY A 25 6.14 -18.45 9.01
CA GLY A 25 7.32 -18.39 9.87
C GLY A 25 8.34 -17.30 9.54
N ASP A 26 8.06 -16.38 8.61
CA ASP A 26 8.88 -15.17 8.49
C ASP A 26 8.80 -14.33 9.76
N THR A 27 9.85 -13.59 10.08
CA THR A 27 9.80 -12.65 11.20
C THR A 27 8.97 -11.42 10.86
N LEU A 28 8.30 -10.83 11.86
CA LEU A 28 7.54 -9.58 11.69
C LEU A 28 8.42 -8.44 11.15
N THR A 29 9.71 -8.43 11.50
CA THR A 29 10.68 -7.43 11.03
C THR A 29 10.91 -7.56 9.53
N ASP A 30 11.12 -8.78 9.03
CA ASP A 30 11.37 -9.00 7.59
C ASP A 30 10.11 -8.75 6.76
N VAL A 31 8.96 -9.15 7.28
CA VAL A 31 7.66 -8.86 6.69
C VAL A 31 7.42 -7.35 6.56
N LYS A 32 7.71 -6.57 7.61
CA LYS A 32 7.63 -5.10 7.56
C LYS A 32 8.57 -4.50 6.53
N LYS A 33 9.81 -5.02 6.40
CA LYS A 33 10.76 -4.59 5.37
C LYS A 33 10.24 -4.88 3.96
N LYS A 34 9.64 -6.06 3.73
CA LYS A 34 9.01 -6.42 2.45
C LYS A 34 7.84 -5.49 2.10
N VAL A 35 6.99 -5.18 3.08
CA VAL A 35 5.90 -4.19 2.91
C VAL A 35 6.48 -2.82 2.53
N ASP A 36 7.50 -2.35 3.26
CA ASP A 36 8.11 -1.05 3.00
C ASP A 36 8.75 -0.96 1.62
N ALA A 37 9.49 -1.99 1.20
CA ALA A 37 10.06 -2.07 -0.15
C ALA A 37 8.98 -2.01 -1.23
N LEU A 38 7.84 -2.71 -1.03
CA LEU A 38 6.72 -2.68 -1.97
C LEU A 38 6.05 -1.30 -2.03
N MET A 39 5.90 -0.61 -0.88
CA MET A 39 5.36 0.74 -0.81
C MET A 39 6.27 1.75 -1.51
N ASP A 40 7.59 1.62 -1.36
CA ASP A 40 8.56 2.48 -2.01
C ASP A 40 8.60 2.25 -3.52
N ALA A 41 8.47 0.99 -3.97
CA ALA A 41 8.34 0.66 -5.40
C ALA A 41 7.08 1.30 -6.02
N LEU A 42 5.93 1.21 -5.36
CA LEU A 42 4.71 1.87 -5.81
C LEU A 42 4.87 3.40 -5.84
N LYS A 43 5.47 3.97 -4.79
CA LYS A 43 5.72 5.41 -4.72
C LYS A 43 6.64 5.90 -5.85
N ALA A 44 7.66 5.14 -6.20
CA ALA A 44 8.54 5.43 -7.33
C ALA A 44 7.80 5.35 -8.67
N ALA A 45 6.97 4.31 -8.85
CA ALA A 45 6.16 4.13 -10.06
C ALA A 45 5.13 5.25 -10.28
N LEU A 46 4.58 5.81 -9.20
CA LEU A 46 3.60 6.91 -9.25
C LEU A 46 4.18 8.26 -9.69
N ALA A 47 5.51 8.38 -9.80
CA ALA A 47 6.21 9.61 -10.17
C ALA A 47 5.76 10.83 -9.31
N SER A 48 5.94 12.06 -9.77
CA SER A 48 5.57 13.29 -9.04
C SER A 48 4.12 13.74 -9.24
N ASP A 49 3.30 12.98 -9.94
CA ASP A 49 1.89 13.33 -10.18
C ASP A 49 1.07 13.14 -8.90
N THR A 50 0.75 14.26 -8.24
CA THR A 50 -0.01 14.25 -6.98
C THR A 50 -1.46 13.78 -7.15
N HIS A 51 -2.07 13.95 -8.33
CA HIS A 51 -3.42 13.46 -8.59
C HIS A 51 -3.42 11.94 -8.73
N LEU A 52 -2.51 11.41 -9.55
CA LEU A 52 -2.35 9.97 -9.73
C LEU A 52 -1.97 9.29 -8.42
N GLN A 53 -1.07 9.87 -7.63
CA GLN A 53 -0.73 9.38 -6.29
C GLN A 53 -1.97 9.26 -5.40
N VAL A 54 -2.77 10.32 -5.26
CA VAL A 54 -3.95 10.30 -4.39
C VAL A 54 -4.96 9.24 -4.85
N GLN A 55 -5.19 9.13 -6.16
CA GLN A 55 -6.08 8.11 -6.72
C GLN A 55 -5.58 6.71 -6.38
N LYS A 56 -4.34 6.39 -6.75
CA LYS A 56 -3.77 5.04 -6.63
C LYS A 56 -3.59 4.60 -5.18
N TRP A 57 -3.20 5.51 -4.27
CA TRP A 57 -3.18 5.21 -2.84
C TRP A 57 -4.59 4.99 -2.27
N SER A 58 -5.62 5.64 -2.83
CA SER A 58 -7.01 5.40 -2.42
C SER A 58 -7.51 4.05 -2.89
N GLU A 59 -7.27 3.69 -4.15
CA GLU A 59 -7.59 2.37 -4.71
C GLU A 59 -6.93 1.25 -3.88
N LEU A 60 -5.66 1.40 -3.51
CA LEU A 60 -4.96 0.40 -2.71
C LEU A 60 -5.51 0.30 -1.28
N ALA A 61 -5.87 1.43 -0.66
CA ALA A 61 -6.48 1.43 0.67
C ALA A 61 -7.81 0.67 0.69
N GLU A 62 -8.63 0.84 -0.35
CA GLU A 62 -9.90 0.14 -0.50
C GLU A 62 -9.69 -1.36 -0.74
N ALA A 63 -8.76 -1.72 -1.63
CA ALA A 63 -8.41 -3.12 -1.89
C ALA A 63 -7.92 -3.86 -0.63
N LEU A 64 -7.17 -3.18 0.24
CA LEU A 64 -6.73 -3.72 1.53
C LEU A 64 -7.87 -3.84 2.53
N ASN A 65 -8.77 -2.86 2.58
CA ASN A 65 -9.93 -2.90 3.46
C ASN A 65 -10.84 -4.10 3.13
N ASN A 66 -11.01 -4.41 1.84
CA ASN A 66 -11.77 -5.58 1.40
C ASN A 66 -11.14 -6.93 1.82
N SER A 67 -9.83 -6.94 2.09
CA SER A 67 -9.13 -8.13 2.61
C SER A 67 -9.10 -8.24 4.13
N MET A 68 -9.59 -7.24 4.87
CA MET A 68 -9.70 -7.27 6.33
C MET A 68 -11.11 -7.72 6.73
N ARG A 69 -11.33 -9.04 6.77
CA ARG A 69 -12.56 -9.63 7.33
C ARG A 69 -12.38 -9.92 8.82
N ASN A 70 -13.47 -9.91 9.60
CA ASN A 70 -13.43 -10.17 11.05
C ASN A 70 -12.91 -11.57 11.42
N THR A 71 -12.88 -12.51 10.47
CA THR A 71 -12.36 -13.88 10.64
C THR A 71 -10.94 -14.03 10.09
N ALA A 72 -10.29 -12.92 9.72
CA ALA A 72 -8.90 -12.98 9.27
C ALA A 72 -7.99 -13.33 10.45
N ASP A 73 -6.95 -14.09 10.14
CA ASP A 73 -5.96 -14.50 11.11
C ASP A 73 -5.26 -13.28 11.78
N PRO A 74 -4.91 -13.35 13.08
CA PRO A 74 -4.32 -12.21 13.79
C PRO A 74 -2.99 -11.75 13.20
N ASP A 75 -2.16 -12.67 12.72
CA ASP A 75 -0.87 -12.38 12.12
C ASP A 75 -1.06 -11.72 10.75
N TRP A 76 -1.98 -12.26 9.94
CA TRP A 76 -2.42 -11.61 8.70
C TRP A 76 -2.92 -10.17 8.93
N THR A 77 -3.77 -10.00 9.94
CA THR A 77 -4.36 -8.70 10.30
C THR A 77 -3.29 -7.70 10.72
N THR A 78 -2.27 -8.16 11.47
CA THR A 78 -1.12 -7.33 11.87
C THR A 78 -0.39 -6.74 10.68
N VAL A 79 -0.10 -7.57 9.67
CA VAL A 79 0.61 -7.14 8.45
C VAL A 79 -0.25 -6.20 7.61
N MET A 80 -1.53 -6.52 7.44
CA MET A 80 -2.46 -5.69 6.67
C MET A 80 -2.73 -4.34 7.32
N ALA A 81 -2.83 -4.28 8.65
CA ALA A 81 -2.96 -3.03 9.39
C ALA A 81 -1.70 -2.15 9.24
N TYR A 82 -0.51 -2.76 9.26
CA TYR A 82 0.75 -2.06 9.02
C TYR A 82 0.79 -1.46 7.60
N ALA A 83 0.48 -2.27 6.58
CA ALA A 83 0.42 -1.83 5.20
C ALA A 83 -0.59 -0.68 4.99
N ARG A 84 -1.80 -0.82 5.55
CA ARG A 84 -2.84 0.22 5.50
C ARG A 84 -2.38 1.54 6.11
N SER A 85 -1.68 1.48 7.24
CA SER A 85 -1.14 2.68 7.89
C SER A 85 -0.14 3.41 7.00
N LYS A 86 0.71 2.68 6.27
CA LYS A 86 1.66 3.24 5.29
C LYS A 86 0.94 3.85 4.10
N VAL A 87 -0.03 3.14 3.52
CA VAL A 87 -0.86 3.62 2.40
C VAL A 87 -1.58 4.92 2.78
N ASN A 88 -2.21 4.96 3.96
CA ASN A 88 -2.90 6.15 4.46
C ASN A 88 -1.94 7.33 4.65
N ARG A 89 -0.75 7.09 5.22
CA ARG A 89 0.28 8.13 5.37
C ARG A 89 0.73 8.68 4.00
N SER A 90 0.96 7.80 3.03
CA SER A 90 1.34 8.19 1.67
C SER A 90 0.24 8.99 0.97
N LYS A 91 -1.03 8.58 1.13
CA LYS A 91 -2.20 9.35 0.65
C LYS A 91 -2.26 10.75 1.27
N GLN A 92 -2.11 10.87 2.59
CA GLN A 92 -2.14 12.17 3.27
C GLN A 92 -1.00 13.07 2.81
N ASN A 93 0.20 12.52 2.62
CA ASN A 93 1.34 13.27 2.09
C ASN A 93 1.08 13.77 0.65
N ALA A 94 0.49 12.94 -0.21
CA ALA A 94 0.12 13.32 -1.56
C ALA A 94 -0.97 14.41 -1.58
N LEU A 95 -1.98 14.28 -0.71
CA LEU A 95 -3.03 15.30 -0.51
C LEU A 95 -2.44 16.64 -0.04
N PHE A 96 -1.52 16.61 0.92
CA PHE A 96 -0.84 17.80 1.42
C PHE A 96 -0.04 18.49 0.32
N LYS A 97 0.75 17.74 -0.47
CA LYS A 97 1.47 18.28 -1.63
C LYS A 97 0.52 18.89 -2.64
N ARG A 98 -0.57 18.19 -2.99
CA ARG A 98 -1.60 18.69 -3.92
C ARG A 98 -2.21 20.01 -3.45
N ARG A 99 -2.50 20.15 -2.14
CA ARG A 99 -3.03 21.40 -1.56
C ARG A 99 -1.99 22.53 -1.58
N ARG A 100 -0.71 22.22 -1.32
CA ARG A 100 0.38 23.19 -1.26
C ARG A 100 0.80 23.73 -2.63
N PHE A 101 0.71 22.93 -3.69
CA PHE A 101 1.05 23.33 -5.07
C PHE A 101 -0.19 23.70 -5.90
N LYS A 102 -1.32 23.97 -5.25
CA LYS A 102 -2.55 24.51 -5.87
C LYS A 102 -2.58 26.05 -5.90
N ALA A 103 -1.44 26.69 -5.63
CA ALA A 103 -1.23 28.14 -5.73
C ALA A 103 -0.70 28.49 -7.12
#